data_AF-W4L3W2-F1
#
_entry.id   AF-W4L3W2-F1
#
_cell.length_a   1.000
_cell.length_b   1.000
_cell.length_c   1.000
_cell.angle_alpha   90.00
_cell.angle_beta   90.00
_cell.angle_gamma   90.00
#
_symmetry.space_group_name_H-M   'P 1'
#
loop_
_entity.id
_entity.type
_entity.pdbx_description
1 polymer ?
#
loop_
_entity_poly.entity_id
_entity_poly.type
_entity_poly.pdbx_seq_one_letter_code
_entity_poly.pdbx_strand_id
1 'polypeptide(L)'
;MNEQPNIITERVDDIPLLLAQMERMGLAALLDTHFPTHGNWQGLGFGRVATIWLSSILSRGDHRLVHVEPWVAQRQFTLSHLTGEVVRAHEFSDDRLEIVLRRLSDDQRWAAFEAALNPHLVRVYDLRTERVHVDSTSASAYTSVSDEGLFQFGRSKDYRPDLPQVKIMQAVLDPLGMPLATDVVSGERADDPLYIPCIERVQQSLGRSGLLFVGDCKMAAHDTRAFMALAGDYYLCPLPQVQLDEGELDEALERVYSGEQDLSEVFREQEQGDPVLIAQGYEYNRPMNVSVEDTEHEWTERRLVVRSVRHAESAQAALRARVAKAKAQVEALNLRGRGRKRFEDVDTLRQAVNAIVQRYRVEDFLWLRYDQQTTSRSVRAYKDRPAYVKQESQATVEVQVDETALELAVRRLGWRIYSTNQPVEQLSLEQAVLAYRSEYLV
;
A
#
# COMPACT_ATOMS: atom_id res chain seq x y z
N MET A 1 -10.06 -28.76 64.39
CA MET A 1 -9.36 -29.00 63.12
C MET A 1 -9.16 -27.62 62.51
N ASN A 2 -7.93 -27.09 62.50
CA ASN A 2 -7.65 -25.81 61.84
C ASN A 2 -7.49 -26.12 60.36
N GLU A 3 -8.51 -25.85 59.55
CA GLU A 3 -8.36 -25.90 58.10
C GLU A 3 -7.33 -24.85 57.69
N GLN A 4 -6.21 -25.30 57.12
CA GLN A 4 -5.24 -24.39 56.53
C GLN A 4 -5.90 -23.76 55.29
N PRO A 5 -5.99 -22.43 55.20
CA PRO A 5 -6.59 -21.78 54.03
C PRO A 5 -5.73 -22.10 52.81
N ASN A 6 -6.39 -22.57 51.74
CA ASN A 6 -5.75 -22.66 50.43
C ASN A 6 -5.66 -21.24 49.85
N ILE A 7 -4.46 -20.66 49.83
CA ILE A 7 -4.21 -19.34 49.26
C ILE A 7 -3.79 -19.52 47.81
N ILE A 8 -4.63 -19.04 46.90
CA ILE A 8 -4.35 -19.02 45.46
C ILE A 8 -4.01 -17.58 45.08
N THR A 9 -2.90 -17.39 44.36
CA THR A 9 -2.49 -16.08 43.83
C THR A 9 -2.47 -16.15 42.32
N GLU A 10 -3.26 -15.32 41.66
CA GLU A 10 -3.31 -15.20 40.20
C GLU A 10 -2.95 -13.78 39.77
N ARG A 11 -2.25 -13.66 38.63
CA ARG A 11 -1.95 -12.35 38.02
C ARG A 11 -3.09 -11.91 37.14
N VAL A 12 -3.70 -10.77 37.50
CA VAL A 12 -4.86 -10.19 36.80
C VAL A 12 -4.44 -9.33 35.61
N ASP A 13 -3.35 -8.56 35.76
CA ASP A 13 -2.78 -7.71 34.69
C ASP A 13 -3.86 -6.83 33.99
N ASP A 14 -3.84 -6.76 32.67
CA ASP A 14 -4.74 -5.98 31.80
C ASP A 14 -6.03 -6.73 31.39
N ILE A 15 -6.19 -7.99 31.82
CA ILE A 15 -7.28 -8.88 31.41
C ILE A 15 -8.68 -8.31 31.71
N PRO A 16 -8.97 -7.71 32.89
CA PRO A 16 -10.29 -7.14 33.15
C PRO A 16 -10.66 -6.05 32.16
N LEU A 17 -9.69 -5.21 31.77
CA LEU A 17 -9.92 -4.15 30.79
C LEU A 17 -10.23 -4.75 29.42
N LEU A 18 -9.44 -5.71 28.97
CA LEU A 18 -9.63 -6.36 27.67
C LEU A 18 -11.00 -7.06 27.57
N LEU A 19 -11.36 -7.84 28.59
CA LEU A 19 -12.65 -8.54 28.61
C LEU A 19 -13.83 -7.58 28.71
N ALA A 20 -13.73 -6.51 29.53
CA ALA A 20 -14.78 -5.50 29.62
C ALA A 20 -14.98 -4.75 28.30
N GLN A 21 -13.90 -4.47 27.55
CA GLN A 21 -14.03 -3.87 26.21
C GLN A 21 -14.71 -4.85 25.23
N MET A 22 -14.32 -6.12 25.20
CA MET A 22 -14.95 -7.12 24.33
C MET A 22 -16.42 -7.37 24.69
N GLU A 23 -16.77 -7.28 25.97
CA GLU A 23 -18.16 -7.31 26.42
C GLU A 23 -18.94 -6.09 25.94
N ARG A 24 -18.36 -4.89 26.06
CA ARG A 24 -18.96 -3.65 25.54
C ARG A 24 -19.17 -3.70 24.02
N MET A 25 -18.27 -4.38 23.29
CA MET A 25 -18.39 -4.64 21.85
C MET A 25 -19.43 -5.72 21.50
N GLY A 26 -19.99 -6.44 22.49
CA GLY A 26 -20.92 -7.54 22.27
C GLY A 26 -20.30 -8.76 21.60
N LEU A 27 -18.96 -8.88 21.62
CA LEU A 27 -18.21 -9.79 20.75
C LEU A 27 -18.59 -11.25 20.97
N ALA A 28 -18.68 -11.69 22.24
CA ALA A 28 -19.01 -13.07 22.57
C ALA A 28 -20.41 -13.46 22.07
N ALA A 29 -21.42 -12.61 22.32
CA ALA A 29 -22.80 -12.89 21.92
C ALA A 29 -22.98 -12.92 20.39
N LEU A 30 -22.31 -12.01 19.68
CA LEU A 30 -22.31 -12.00 18.22
C LEU A 30 -21.61 -13.24 17.65
N LEU A 31 -20.46 -13.63 18.21
CA LEU A 31 -19.77 -14.84 17.79
C LEU A 31 -20.61 -16.10 18.00
N ASP A 32 -21.28 -16.24 19.15
CA ASP A 32 -22.18 -17.38 19.40
C ASP A 32 -23.38 -17.41 18.43
N THR A 33 -23.87 -16.23 18.03
CA THR A 33 -24.99 -16.09 17.09
C THR A 33 -24.61 -16.52 15.67
N HIS A 34 -23.45 -16.07 15.18
CA HIS A 34 -23.04 -16.28 13.79
C HIS A 34 -22.24 -17.59 13.57
N PHE A 35 -21.64 -18.13 14.63
CA PHE A 35 -20.85 -19.37 14.61
C PHE A 35 -21.42 -20.44 15.56
N PRO A 36 -22.67 -20.91 15.32
CA PRO A 36 -23.34 -21.86 16.19
C PRO A 36 -22.54 -23.15 16.35
N THR A 37 -22.50 -23.66 17.58
CA THR A 37 -21.78 -24.88 17.93
C THR A 37 -22.58 -26.14 17.71
N HIS A 38 -21.89 -27.22 17.33
CA HIS A 38 -22.49 -28.55 17.26
C HIS A 38 -22.88 -29.04 18.67
N GLY A 39 -23.79 -30.01 18.76
CA GLY A 39 -24.26 -30.56 20.03
C GLY A 39 -23.17 -31.19 20.93
N ASN A 40 -22.02 -31.56 20.36
CA ASN A 40 -20.89 -32.09 21.13
C ASN A 40 -20.01 -31.00 21.79
N TRP A 41 -20.33 -29.71 21.62
CA TRP A 41 -19.55 -28.62 22.19
C TRP A 41 -20.05 -28.38 23.61
N GLN A 42 -19.18 -28.60 24.58
CA GLN A 42 -19.53 -28.53 26.01
C GLN A 42 -18.68 -27.49 26.75
N GLY A 43 -19.23 -27.00 27.86
CA GLY A 43 -18.58 -25.96 28.66
C GLY A 43 -18.83 -24.57 28.07
N LEU A 44 -17.80 -23.74 28.06
CA LEU A 44 -17.90 -22.35 27.62
C LEU A 44 -18.41 -22.23 26.17
N GLY A 45 -19.24 -21.21 25.92
CA GLY A 45 -19.70 -20.84 24.58
C GLY A 45 -18.55 -20.51 23.63
N PHE A 46 -18.80 -20.56 22.33
CA PHE A 46 -17.80 -20.29 21.29
C PHE A 46 -17.25 -18.87 21.43
N GLY A 47 -18.15 -17.89 21.59
CA GLY A 47 -17.80 -16.50 21.77
C GLY A 47 -16.99 -16.25 23.05
N ARG A 48 -17.26 -17.01 24.12
CA ARG A 48 -16.50 -16.90 25.38
C ARG A 48 -15.08 -17.45 25.24
N VAL A 49 -14.92 -18.61 24.60
CA VAL A 49 -13.60 -19.17 24.29
C VAL A 49 -12.81 -18.19 23.41
N ALA A 50 -13.43 -17.66 22.36
CA ALA A 50 -12.78 -16.70 21.47
C ALA A 50 -12.35 -15.41 22.18
N THR A 51 -13.20 -14.82 23.02
CA THR A 51 -12.88 -13.56 23.74
C THR A 51 -11.81 -13.75 24.82
N ILE A 52 -11.82 -14.86 25.56
CA ILE A 52 -10.73 -15.18 26.50
C ILE A 52 -9.42 -15.41 25.72
N TRP A 53 -9.47 -16.12 24.59
CA TRP A 53 -8.28 -16.33 23.78
C TRP A 53 -7.74 -15.00 23.20
N LEU A 54 -8.59 -14.13 22.66
CA LEU A 54 -8.20 -12.78 22.21
C LEU A 54 -7.56 -11.98 23.34
N SER A 55 -8.09 -12.05 24.57
CA SER A 55 -7.49 -11.39 25.72
C SER A 55 -6.09 -11.93 26.03
N SER A 56 -5.86 -13.24 25.84
CA SER A 56 -4.54 -13.87 25.97
C SER A 56 -3.56 -13.34 24.93
N ILE A 57 -4.00 -13.24 23.67
CA ILE A 57 -3.17 -12.72 22.56
C ILE A 57 -2.72 -11.29 22.87
N LEU A 58 -3.66 -10.41 23.25
CA LEU A 58 -3.39 -9.00 23.50
C LEU A 58 -2.53 -8.79 24.75
N SER A 59 -2.83 -9.50 25.85
CA SER A 59 -2.09 -9.39 27.11
C SER A 59 -0.66 -9.91 27.00
N ARG A 60 -0.44 -10.97 26.20
CA ARG A 60 0.89 -11.61 26.04
C ARG A 60 1.69 -11.08 24.86
N GLY A 61 1.03 -10.54 23.84
CA GLY A 61 1.62 -10.37 22.51
C GLY A 61 1.98 -11.71 21.85
N ASP A 62 1.24 -12.79 22.12
CA ASP A 62 1.56 -14.15 21.67
C ASP A 62 0.31 -14.86 21.12
N HIS A 63 0.33 -15.18 19.83
CA HIS A 63 -0.79 -15.79 19.11
C HIS A 63 -0.72 -17.31 19.01
N ARG A 64 0.32 -17.95 19.56
CA ARG A 64 0.53 -19.41 19.45
C ARG A 64 -0.45 -20.19 20.33
N LEU A 65 -1.19 -21.12 19.74
CA LEU A 65 -2.24 -21.91 20.41
C LEU A 65 -1.75 -22.67 21.65
N VAL A 66 -0.58 -23.31 21.56
CA VAL A 66 -0.01 -24.17 22.61
C VAL A 66 0.22 -23.45 23.95
N HIS A 67 0.27 -22.12 23.96
CA HIS A 67 0.51 -21.34 25.19
C HIS A 67 -0.78 -20.91 25.91
N VAL A 68 -1.96 -21.10 25.30
CA VAL A 68 -3.22 -20.55 25.81
C VAL A 68 -3.75 -21.38 26.98
N GLU A 69 -3.82 -22.71 26.87
CA GLU A 69 -4.25 -23.58 27.98
C GLU A 69 -3.38 -23.39 29.24
N PRO A 70 -2.04 -23.43 29.19
CA PRO A 70 -1.20 -23.14 30.36
C PRO A 70 -1.42 -21.72 30.92
N TRP A 71 -1.72 -20.74 30.07
CA TRP A 71 -2.00 -19.37 30.50
C TRP A 71 -3.33 -19.25 31.24
N VAL A 72 -4.37 -19.94 30.76
CA VAL A 72 -5.68 -20.03 31.42
C VAL A 72 -5.57 -20.80 32.74
N ALA A 73 -4.78 -21.88 32.79
CA ALA A 73 -4.58 -22.68 34.01
C ALA A 73 -4.06 -21.85 35.20
N GLN A 74 -3.30 -20.78 34.94
CA GLN A 74 -2.77 -19.89 35.98
C GLN A 74 -3.74 -18.76 36.39
N ARG A 75 -4.93 -18.69 35.76
CA ARG A 75 -5.88 -17.57 35.85
C ARG A 75 -7.34 -18.02 35.92
N GLN A 76 -7.59 -19.28 36.31
CA GLN A 76 -8.94 -19.85 36.27
C GLN A 76 -9.91 -19.11 37.19
N PHE A 77 -9.47 -18.74 38.39
CA PHE A 77 -10.32 -18.01 39.32
C PHE A 77 -10.67 -16.62 38.78
N THR A 78 -9.68 -15.89 38.28
CA THR A 78 -9.82 -14.54 37.71
C THR A 78 -10.74 -14.57 36.50
N LEU A 79 -10.48 -15.46 35.53
CA LEU A 79 -11.29 -15.58 34.32
C LEU A 79 -12.72 -16.03 34.64
N SER A 80 -12.90 -16.98 35.57
CA SER A 80 -14.25 -17.41 35.98
C SER A 80 -15.01 -16.29 36.67
N HIS A 81 -14.33 -15.50 37.51
CA HIS A 81 -14.94 -14.38 38.21
C HIS A 81 -15.33 -13.25 37.25
N LEU A 82 -14.45 -12.90 36.31
CA LEU A 82 -14.69 -11.83 35.33
C LEU A 82 -15.79 -12.19 34.32
N THR A 83 -15.94 -13.48 34.00
CA THR A 83 -16.90 -13.94 32.98
C THR A 83 -18.22 -14.40 33.57
N GLY A 84 -18.27 -14.68 34.88
CA GLY A 84 -19.42 -15.26 35.57
C GLY A 84 -19.66 -16.73 35.25
N GLU A 85 -18.73 -17.38 34.53
CA GLU A 85 -18.84 -18.77 34.07
C GLU A 85 -17.67 -19.60 34.62
N VAL A 86 -17.84 -20.93 34.72
CA VAL A 86 -16.74 -21.81 35.15
C VAL A 86 -15.76 -21.98 33.99
N VAL A 87 -14.57 -21.40 34.11
CA VAL A 87 -13.50 -21.49 33.10
C VAL A 87 -12.54 -22.62 33.44
N ARG A 88 -12.35 -23.57 32.52
CA ARG A 88 -11.42 -24.70 32.67
C ARG A 88 -10.33 -24.62 31.62
N ALA A 89 -9.09 -24.90 32.03
CA ALA A 89 -7.92 -24.77 31.15
C ALA A 89 -8.03 -25.60 29.86
N HIS A 90 -8.52 -26.84 29.94
CA HIS A 90 -8.66 -27.74 28.79
C HIS A 90 -9.62 -27.23 27.70
N GLU A 91 -10.45 -26.23 28.00
CA GLU A 91 -11.31 -25.56 27.02
C GLU A 91 -10.52 -24.67 26.04
N PHE A 92 -9.22 -24.50 26.32
CA PHE A 92 -8.26 -23.70 25.54
C PHE A 92 -7.10 -24.54 25.02
N SER A 93 -7.29 -25.87 24.94
CA SER A 93 -6.37 -26.75 24.22
C SER A 93 -6.22 -26.29 22.77
N ASP A 94 -5.04 -26.51 22.20
CA ASP A 94 -4.74 -26.16 20.81
C ASP A 94 -5.73 -26.81 19.83
N ASP A 95 -6.11 -28.07 20.05
CA ASP A 95 -7.16 -28.76 19.29
C ASP A 95 -8.49 -27.99 19.28
N ARG A 96 -8.93 -27.48 20.45
CA ARG A 96 -10.19 -26.74 20.56
C ARG A 96 -10.09 -25.36 19.91
N LEU A 97 -8.94 -24.70 20.01
CA LEU A 97 -8.70 -23.41 19.34
C LEU A 97 -8.56 -23.57 17.82
N GLU A 98 -8.05 -24.70 17.33
CA GLU A 98 -8.06 -25.01 15.89
C GLU A 98 -9.50 -25.13 15.36
N ILE A 99 -10.40 -25.75 16.12
CA ILE A 99 -11.83 -25.79 15.78
C ILE A 99 -12.41 -24.37 15.71
N VAL A 100 -12.00 -23.47 16.61
CA VAL A 100 -12.39 -22.06 16.56
C VAL A 100 -11.95 -21.42 15.25
N LEU A 101 -10.67 -21.55 14.88
CA LEU A 101 -10.16 -21.01 13.62
C LEU A 101 -10.89 -21.56 12.39
N ARG A 102 -11.17 -22.87 12.35
CA ARG A 102 -11.90 -23.50 11.24
C ARG A 102 -13.34 -23.00 11.12
N ARG A 103 -13.96 -22.59 12.22
CA ARG A 103 -15.29 -21.97 12.21
C ARG A 103 -15.22 -20.53 11.69
N LEU A 104 -14.21 -19.77 12.11
CA LEU A 104 -14.01 -18.39 11.70
C LEU A 104 -13.63 -18.25 10.22
N SER A 105 -13.09 -19.31 9.60
CA SER A 105 -12.74 -19.34 8.18
C SER A 105 -13.92 -19.54 7.21
N ASP A 106 -15.17 -19.51 7.70
CA ASP A 106 -16.37 -19.54 6.86
C ASP A 106 -16.72 -18.11 6.43
N ASP A 107 -16.43 -17.78 5.17
CA ASP A 107 -16.57 -16.42 4.63
C ASP A 107 -18.00 -15.87 4.77
N GLN A 108 -19.03 -16.71 4.58
CA GLN A 108 -20.43 -16.26 4.67
C GLN A 108 -20.80 -15.91 6.11
N ARG A 109 -20.37 -16.73 7.07
CA ARG A 109 -20.58 -16.46 8.50
C ARG A 109 -19.78 -15.27 8.97
N TRP A 110 -18.54 -15.14 8.50
CA TRP A 110 -17.68 -14.01 8.82
C TRP A 110 -18.29 -12.70 8.31
N ALA A 111 -18.72 -12.65 7.05
CA ALA A 111 -19.39 -11.47 6.50
C ALA A 111 -20.68 -11.11 7.27
N ALA A 112 -21.48 -12.10 7.68
CA ALA A 112 -22.67 -11.86 8.50
C ALA A 112 -22.33 -11.34 9.91
N PHE A 113 -21.26 -11.86 10.51
CA PHE A 113 -20.74 -11.38 11.79
C PHE A 113 -20.21 -9.94 11.69
N GLU A 114 -19.39 -9.62 10.68
CA GLU A 114 -18.90 -8.25 10.42
C GLU A 114 -20.08 -7.28 10.23
N ALA A 115 -21.08 -7.66 9.43
CA ALA A 115 -22.27 -6.84 9.18
C ALA A 115 -23.08 -6.56 10.46
N ALA A 116 -23.09 -7.46 11.43
CA ALA A 116 -23.73 -7.25 12.73
C ALA A 116 -22.87 -6.44 13.71
N LEU A 117 -21.54 -6.65 13.68
CA LEU A 117 -20.59 -6.01 14.57
C LEU A 117 -20.40 -4.52 14.23
N ASN A 118 -20.27 -4.17 12.95
CA ASN A 118 -19.99 -2.79 12.52
C ASN A 118 -20.97 -1.74 13.07
N PRO A 119 -22.31 -1.85 12.86
CA PRO A 119 -23.24 -0.87 13.38
C PRO A 119 -23.27 -0.86 14.92
N HIS A 120 -22.97 -1.99 15.56
CA HIS A 120 -22.84 -2.05 17.01
C HIS A 120 -21.63 -1.22 17.49
N LEU A 121 -20.46 -1.40 16.89
CA LEU A 121 -19.25 -0.65 17.24
C LEU A 121 -19.41 0.85 16.99
N VAL A 122 -19.94 1.23 15.82
CA VAL A 122 -20.20 2.63 15.47
C VAL A 122 -21.08 3.30 16.52
N ARG A 123 -22.15 2.62 16.97
CA ARG A 123 -23.04 3.15 18.01
C ARG A 123 -22.38 3.17 19.40
N VAL A 124 -21.67 2.10 19.78
CA VAL A 124 -21.08 1.96 21.11
C VAL A 124 -19.97 2.97 21.36
N TYR A 125 -19.21 3.30 20.33
CA TYR A 125 -18.08 4.23 20.40
C TYR A 125 -18.38 5.61 19.80
N ASP A 126 -19.61 5.86 19.36
CA ASP A 126 -20.05 7.13 18.74
C ASP A 126 -19.11 7.58 17.61
N LEU A 127 -18.85 6.66 16.68
CA LEU A 127 -17.87 6.87 15.61
C LEU A 127 -18.46 7.67 14.46
N ARG A 128 -17.69 8.63 13.95
CA ARG A 128 -18.04 9.35 12.73
C ARG A 128 -17.80 8.47 11.51
N THR A 129 -18.88 8.12 10.83
CA THR A 129 -18.86 7.32 9.60
C THR A 129 -18.84 8.23 8.39
N GLU A 130 -17.69 8.86 8.15
CA GLU A 130 -17.50 9.83 7.07
C GLU A 130 -16.45 9.38 6.05
N ARG A 131 -15.38 8.69 6.49
CA ARG A 131 -14.25 8.32 5.64
C ARG A 131 -13.81 6.88 5.87
N VAL A 132 -13.61 6.17 4.78
CA VAL A 132 -13.18 4.77 4.76
C VAL A 132 -11.95 4.64 3.86
N HIS A 133 -10.86 4.10 4.39
CA HIS A 133 -9.68 3.75 3.59
C HIS A 133 -9.81 2.32 3.10
N VAL A 134 -9.50 2.11 1.82
CA VAL A 134 -9.67 0.84 1.13
C VAL A 134 -8.38 0.51 0.40
N ASP A 135 -7.65 -0.48 0.90
CA ASP A 135 -6.39 -0.92 0.32
C ASP A 135 -6.22 -2.44 0.41
N SER A 136 -5.32 -2.96 -0.41
CA SER A 136 -4.91 -4.36 -0.38
C SER A 136 -3.47 -4.50 0.09
N THR A 137 -3.22 -5.54 0.87
CA THR A 137 -1.86 -5.98 1.20
C THR A 137 -1.66 -7.44 0.81
N SER A 138 -0.40 -7.88 0.76
CA SER A 138 -0.05 -9.28 0.51
C SER A 138 0.81 -9.80 1.65
N ALA A 139 0.59 -11.05 2.06
CA ALA A 139 1.42 -11.73 3.05
C ALA A 139 2.03 -12.99 2.44
N SER A 140 3.37 -13.03 2.35
CA SER A 140 4.11 -14.18 1.84
C SER A 140 4.37 -15.22 2.94
N ALA A 141 4.36 -16.51 2.60
CA ALA A 141 4.61 -17.58 3.57
C ALA A 141 5.51 -18.69 3.01
N TYR A 142 6.21 -19.37 3.92
CA TYR A 142 6.98 -20.59 3.62
C TYR A 142 6.05 -21.81 3.66
N THR A 143 5.21 -21.95 2.64
CA THR A 143 4.26 -23.07 2.52
C THR A 143 4.28 -23.66 1.11
N SER A 144 3.78 -24.88 0.97
CA SER A 144 3.46 -25.45 -0.34
C SER A 144 2.18 -24.83 -0.91
N VAL A 145 2.12 -24.77 -2.24
CA VAL A 145 0.92 -24.40 -2.99
C VAL A 145 0.06 -25.66 -3.24
N SER A 146 -1.25 -25.50 -3.22
CA SER A 146 -2.22 -26.49 -3.69
C SER A 146 -3.22 -25.82 -4.63
N ASP A 147 -3.81 -26.55 -5.58
CA ASP A 147 -4.68 -25.96 -6.61
C ASP A 147 -5.88 -25.19 -6.03
N GLU A 148 -6.43 -25.65 -4.90
CA GLU A 148 -7.54 -25.00 -4.20
C GLU A 148 -7.09 -24.15 -2.99
N GLY A 149 -5.78 -23.97 -2.81
CA GLY A 149 -5.21 -23.27 -1.66
C GLY A 149 -5.21 -21.75 -1.83
N LEU A 150 -5.33 -21.02 -0.71
CA LEU A 150 -5.21 -19.55 -0.68
C LEU A 150 -3.78 -19.06 -0.98
N PHE A 151 -2.77 -19.83 -0.60
CA PHE A 151 -1.38 -19.45 -0.84
C PHE A 151 -0.98 -19.79 -2.28
N GLN A 152 -0.79 -18.76 -3.10
CA GLN A 152 -0.44 -18.89 -4.52
C GLN A 152 0.69 -17.93 -4.91
N PHE A 153 1.39 -18.24 -5.99
CA PHE A 153 2.37 -17.32 -6.56
C PHE A 153 1.68 -16.19 -7.32
N GLY A 154 2.11 -14.96 -7.07
CA GLY A 154 1.59 -13.78 -7.73
C GLY A 154 2.59 -12.65 -7.77
N ARG A 155 2.13 -11.44 -8.15
CA ARG A 155 2.96 -10.25 -8.09
C ARG A 155 3.19 -9.86 -6.62
N SER A 156 4.40 -10.10 -6.12
CA SER A 156 4.77 -9.79 -4.74
C SER A 156 5.04 -8.30 -4.55
N LYS A 157 4.34 -7.68 -3.57
CA LYS A 157 4.61 -6.29 -3.14
C LYS A 157 5.92 -6.19 -2.31
N ASP A 158 6.37 -7.31 -1.73
CA ASP A 158 7.56 -7.43 -0.88
C ASP A 158 8.83 -7.88 -1.62
N TYR A 159 8.80 -7.91 -2.95
CA TYR A 159 9.91 -8.40 -3.79
C TYR A 159 10.33 -9.84 -3.48
N ARG A 160 9.38 -10.70 -3.09
CA ARG A 160 9.55 -12.15 -2.85
C ARG A 160 8.75 -12.99 -3.86
N PRO A 161 9.10 -12.94 -5.16
CA PRO A 161 8.41 -13.75 -6.18
C PRO A 161 8.66 -15.26 -6.01
N ASP A 162 9.62 -15.63 -5.15
CA ASP A 162 9.96 -17.00 -4.78
C ASP A 162 9.04 -17.62 -3.74
N LEU A 163 8.15 -16.84 -3.12
CA LEU A 163 7.22 -17.33 -2.11
C LEU A 163 5.77 -17.24 -2.59
N PRO A 164 4.92 -18.22 -2.23
CA PRO A 164 3.48 -18.05 -2.33
C PRO A 164 2.99 -17.04 -1.31
N GLN A 165 1.89 -16.37 -1.66
CA GLN A 165 1.30 -15.30 -0.85
C GLN A 165 -0.22 -15.45 -0.77
N VAL A 166 -0.80 -14.81 0.23
CA VAL A 166 -2.23 -14.45 0.27
C VAL A 166 -2.38 -12.97 0.06
N LYS A 167 -3.57 -12.55 -0.36
CA LYS A 167 -3.93 -11.15 -0.48
C LYS A 167 -5.05 -10.82 0.48
N ILE A 168 -4.92 -9.69 1.14
CA ILE A 168 -5.89 -9.19 2.11
C ILE A 168 -6.37 -7.85 1.58
N MET A 169 -7.65 -7.78 1.23
CA MET A 169 -8.33 -6.51 0.94
C MET A 169 -8.99 -6.04 2.22
N GLN A 170 -8.80 -4.79 2.59
CA GLN A 170 -9.37 -4.27 3.82
C GLN A 170 -9.97 -2.88 3.61
N ALA A 171 -11.16 -2.68 4.17
CA ALA A 171 -11.76 -1.37 4.38
C ALA A 171 -11.70 -1.03 5.87
N VAL A 172 -11.16 0.15 6.19
CA VAL A 172 -11.01 0.63 7.57
C VAL A 172 -11.63 2.01 7.74
N LEU A 173 -12.28 2.24 8.88
CA LEU A 173 -12.87 3.52 9.24
C LEU A 173 -11.81 4.46 9.85
N ASP A 174 -11.65 5.64 9.24
CA ASP A 174 -10.83 6.74 9.76
C ASP A 174 -11.54 7.42 10.96
N PRO A 175 -10.83 7.93 11.99
CA PRO A 175 -9.38 7.95 12.18
C PRO A 175 -8.81 6.79 13.01
N LEU A 176 -9.64 5.85 13.46
CA LEU A 176 -9.21 4.80 14.38
C LEU A 176 -8.61 3.58 13.67
N GLY A 177 -8.69 3.51 12.34
CA GLY A 177 -8.29 2.33 11.57
C GLY A 177 -9.17 1.11 11.88
N MET A 178 -10.44 1.33 12.28
CA MET A 178 -11.34 0.24 12.65
C MET A 178 -11.73 -0.58 11.41
N PRO A 179 -11.43 -1.88 11.35
CA PRO A 179 -11.84 -2.71 10.21
C PRO A 179 -13.36 -2.76 10.07
N LEU A 180 -13.84 -2.51 8.85
CA LEU A 180 -15.26 -2.63 8.48
C LEU A 180 -15.49 -3.86 7.59
N ALA A 181 -14.53 -4.18 6.73
CA ALA A 181 -14.61 -5.34 5.86
C ALA A 181 -13.20 -5.87 5.60
N THR A 182 -13.02 -7.18 5.73
CA THR A 182 -11.77 -7.86 5.38
C THR A 182 -12.06 -9.01 4.42
N ASP A 183 -11.40 -9.05 3.26
CA ASP A 183 -11.42 -10.20 2.35
C ASP A 183 -10.04 -10.82 2.28
N VAL A 184 -9.95 -12.13 2.48
CA VAL A 184 -8.72 -12.89 2.25
C VAL A 184 -8.90 -13.69 0.98
N VAL A 185 -8.10 -13.36 -0.03
CA VAL A 185 -8.15 -14.00 -1.34
C VAL A 185 -6.80 -14.56 -1.74
N SER A 186 -6.85 -15.41 -2.74
CA SER A 186 -5.67 -16.08 -3.26
C SER A 186 -4.64 -15.10 -3.86
N GLY A 187 -3.35 -15.37 -3.64
CA GLY A 187 -2.26 -14.43 -3.88
C GLY A 187 -2.00 -13.99 -5.33
N GLU A 188 -2.48 -14.77 -6.30
CA GLU A 188 -2.37 -14.56 -7.74
C GLU A 188 -3.42 -13.59 -8.30
N ARG A 189 -4.53 -13.37 -7.57
CA ARG A 189 -5.64 -12.54 -8.05
C ARG A 189 -5.21 -11.09 -8.27
N ALA A 190 -5.90 -10.34 -9.12
CA ALA A 190 -5.70 -8.89 -9.25
C ALA A 190 -6.34 -8.11 -8.09
N ASP A 191 -5.89 -6.88 -7.82
CA ASP A 191 -6.47 -6.03 -6.75
C ASP A 191 -7.74 -5.34 -7.26
N ASP A 192 -7.74 -4.89 -8.51
CA ASP A 192 -8.81 -4.11 -9.16
C ASP A 192 -10.23 -4.69 -8.91
N PRO A 193 -10.51 -6.00 -9.09
CA PRO A 193 -11.85 -6.54 -8.87
C PRO A 193 -12.25 -6.68 -7.39
N LEU A 194 -11.35 -6.40 -6.43
CA LEU A 194 -11.61 -6.54 -5.00
C LEU A 194 -12.23 -5.27 -4.37
N TYR A 195 -12.13 -4.12 -5.03
CA TYR A 195 -12.63 -2.86 -4.49
C TYR A 195 -14.16 -2.84 -4.37
N ILE A 196 -14.89 -3.10 -5.46
CA ILE A 196 -16.35 -3.03 -5.48
C ILE A 196 -16.98 -3.96 -4.42
N PRO A 197 -16.64 -5.27 -4.35
CA PRO A 197 -17.20 -6.15 -3.33
C PRO A 197 -16.91 -5.69 -1.90
N CYS A 198 -15.70 -5.18 -1.63
CA CYS A 198 -15.32 -4.68 -0.31
C CYS A 198 -16.14 -3.43 0.07
N ILE A 199 -16.26 -2.47 -0.86
CA ILE A 199 -17.05 -1.24 -0.69
C ILE A 199 -18.53 -1.58 -0.48
N GLU A 200 -19.07 -2.51 -1.27
CA GLU A 200 -20.46 -2.95 -1.15
C GLU A 200 -20.75 -3.53 0.25
N ARG A 201 -19.85 -4.36 0.80
CA ARG A 201 -19.99 -4.86 2.18
C ARG A 201 -19.97 -3.75 3.22
N VAL A 202 -19.13 -2.73 3.03
CA VAL A 202 -19.13 -1.54 3.89
C VAL A 202 -20.47 -0.81 3.83
N GLN A 203 -20.97 -0.52 2.63
CA GLN A 203 -22.26 0.15 2.43
C GLN A 203 -23.42 -0.63 3.08
N GLN A 204 -23.45 -1.95 2.87
CA GLN A 204 -24.47 -2.83 3.46
C GLN A 204 -24.40 -2.86 5.00
N SER A 205 -23.19 -2.94 5.56
CA SER A 205 -23.00 -3.02 7.02
C SER A 205 -23.30 -1.71 7.76
N LEU A 206 -22.96 -0.56 7.15
CA LEU A 206 -23.21 0.76 7.73
C LEU A 206 -24.63 1.28 7.43
N GLY A 207 -25.28 0.79 6.36
CA GLY A 207 -26.65 1.14 6.01
C GLY A 207 -26.86 2.61 5.67
N ARG A 208 -25.81 3.30 5.19
CA ARG A 208 -25.84 4.72 4.82
C ARG A 208 -24.98 4.99 3.59
N SER A 209 -25.31 6.07 2.88
CA SER A 209 -24.50 6.66 1.82
C SER A 209 -23.84 7.98 2.25
N GLY A 210 -23.08 8.59 1.35
CA GLY A 210 -22.30 9.81 1.58
C GLY A 210 -20.96 9.54 2.26
N LEU A 211 -20.43 8.31 2.14
CA LEU A 211 -19.12 7.94 2.66
C LEU A 211 -18.03 8.36 1.67
N LEU A 212 -16.91 8.87 2.17
CA LEU A 212 -15.71 9.11 1.37
C LEU A 212 -14.81 7.88 1.39
N PHE A 213 -14.71 7.18 0.26
CA PHE A 213 -13.77 6.09 0.06
C PHE A 213 -12.42 6.60 -0.45
N VAL A 214 -11.34 6.31 0.27
CA VAL A 214 -9.98 6.71 -0.09
C VAL A 214 -9.18 5.46 -0.43
N GLY A 215 -8.44 5.47 -1.52
CA GLY A 215 -7.66 4.30 -1.94
C GLY A 215 -6.63 4.60 -3.01
N ASP A 216 -5.87 3.57 -3.38
CA ASP A 216 -4.76 3.66 -4.33
C ASP A 216 -5.23 3.87 -5.80
N CYS A 217 -4.27 3.88 -6.73
CA CYS A 217 -4.60 4.13 -8.14
C CYS A 217 -5.34 2.99 -8.84
N LYS A 218 -5.50 1.83 -8.21
CA LYS A 218 -6.29 0.70 -8.74
C LYS A 218 -7.77 0.87 -8.44
N MET A 219 -8.10 1.53 -7.32
CA MET A 219 -9.47 1.98 -7.05
C MET A 219 -9.96 2.97 -8.12
N ALA A 220 -9.03 3.66 -8.78
CA ALA A 220 -9.32 4.62 -9.81
C ALA A 220 -9.81 4.01 -11.14
N ALA A 221 -10.33 2.78 -11.19
CA ALA A 221 -11.03 2.30 -12.39
C ALA A 221 -12.34 3.08 -12.60
N HIS A 222 -12.71 3.37 -13.85
CA HIS A 222 -13.92 4.12 -14.18
C HIS A 222 -15.18 3.48 -13.56
N ASP A 223 -15.32 2.16 -13.70
CA ASP A 223 -16.48 1.42 -13.18
C ASP A 223 -16.57 1.47 -11.65
N THR A 224 -15.44 1.42 -10.95
CA THR A 224 -15.41 1.57 -9.48
C THR A 224 -15.83 2.98 -9.05
N ARG A 225 -15.37 4.03 -9.76
CA ARG A 225 -15.76 5.41 -9.48
C ARG A 225 -17.24 5.65 -9.78
N ALA A 226 -17.74 5.12 -10.89
CA ALA A 226 -19.15 5.15 -11.25
C ALA A 226 -20.00 4.44 -10.18
N PHE A 227 -19.61 3.24 -9.76
CA PHE A 227 -20.30 2.47 -8.71
C PHE A 227 -20.49 3.32 -7.43
N MET A 228 -19.43 3.98 -6.94
CA MET A 228 -19.52 4.84 -5.76
C MET A 228 -20.37 6.09 -6.01
N ALA A 229 -20.19 6.77 -7.14
CA ALA A 229 -20.96 7.97 -7.47
C ALA A 229 -22.47 7.69 -7.56
N LEU A 230 -22.86 6.58 -8.20
CA LEU A 230 -24.26 6.15 -8.34
C LEU A 230 -24.89 5.74 -7.01
N ALA A 231 -24.09 5.21 -6.07
CA ALA A 231 -24.53 4.92 -4.72
C ALA A 231 -24.72 6.18 -3.85
N GLY A 232 -24.35 7.37 -4.36
CA GLY A 232 -24.35 8.62 -3.60
C GLY A 232 -23.17 8.74 -2.63
N ASP A 233 -22.13 7.94 -2.84
CA ASP A 233 -20.88 7.99 -2.08
C ASP A 233 -19.83 8.83 -2.81
N TYR A 234 -18.79 9.17 -2.05
CA TYR A 234 -17.65 9.92 -2.53
C TYR A 234 -16.41 9.05 -2.64
N TYR A 235 -15.47 9.47 -3.48
CA TYR A 235 -14.17 8.83 -3.57
C TYR A 235 -13.03 9.83 -3.62
N LEU A 236 -11.83 9.36 -3.26
CA LEU A 236 -10.57 10.06 -3.44
C LEU A 236 -9.48 9.07 -3.80
N CYS A 237 -8.97 9.15 -5.02
CA CYS A 237 -7.90 8.28 -5.48
C CYS A 237 -7.00 8.99 -6.48
N PRO A 238 -5.71 8.65 -6.54
CA PRO A 238 -4.85 9.11 -7.61
C PRO A 238 -5.21 8.46 -8.95
N LEU A 239 -5.20 9.25 -10.02
CA LEU A 239 -5.44 8.75 -11.37
C LEU A 239 -4.14 8.23 -12.00
N PRO A 240 -4.08 6.96 -12.42
CA PRO A 240 -3.02 6.49 -13.30
C PRO A 240 -3.23 7.03 -14.72
N GLN A 241 -2.17 7.02 -15.54
CA GLN A 241 -2.23 7.54 -16.93
C GLN A 241 -3.35 6.89 -17.76
N VAL A 242 -3.68 5.63 -17.51
CA VAL A 242 -4.73 4.88 -18.22
C VAL A 242 -6.14 5.44 -17.96
N GLN A 243 -6.31 6.23 -16.89
CA GLN A 243 -7.56 6.85 -16.48
C GLN A 243 -7.59 8.35 -16.76
N LEU A 244 -6.52 8.87 -17.36
CA LEU A 244 -6.40 10.25 -17.83
C LEU A 244 -6.58 10.27 -19.35
N ASP A 245 -7.06 11.39 -19.87
CA ASP A 245 -7.03 11.62 -21.31
C ASP A 245 -5.58 11.80 -21.78
N GLU A 246 -5.36 11.54 -23.06
CA GLU A 246 -4.06 11.79 -23.69
C GLU A 246 -3.67 13.26 -23.51
N GLY A 247 -2.53 13.52 -22.86
CA GLY A 247 -2.04 14.88 -22.61
C GLY A 247 -2.67 15.62 -21.43
N GLU A 248 -3.67 15.07 -20.73
CA GLU A 248 -4.41 15.79 -19.66
C GLU A 248 -3.48 16.34 -18.56
N LEU A 249 -2.49 15.55 -18.13
CA LEU A 249 -1.49 16.03 -17.18
C LEU A 249 -0.63 17.14 -17.77
N ASP A 250 -0.21 17.02 -19.03
CA ASP A 250 0.67 17.99 -19.66
C ASP A 250 -0.05 19.33 -19.88
N GLU A 251 -1.30 19.31 -20.29
CA GLU A 251 -2.15 20.51 -20.37
C GLU A 251 -2.38 21.14 -18.98
N ALA A 252 -2.63 20.31 -17.96
CA ALA A 252 -2.79 20.79 -16.60
C ALA A 252 -1.51 21.46 -16.07
N LEU A 253 -0.33 20.92 -16.41
CA LEU A 253 0.95 21.51 -16.01
C LEU A 253 1.28 22.77 -16.81
N GLU A 254 0.93 22.83 -18.09
CA GLU A 254 1.20 24.02 -18.91
C GLU A 254 0.48 25.27 -18.41
N ARG A 255 -0.75 25.14 -17.88
CA ARG A 255 -1.47 26.25 -17.22
C ARG A 255 -0.73 26.80 -16.01
N VAL A 256 -0.11 25.92 -15.22
CA VAL A 256 0.75 26.33 -14.09
C VAL A 256 2.03 26.98 -14.61
N TYR A 257 2.58 26.44 -15.70
CA TYR A 257 3.87 26.88 -16.22
C TYR A 257 3.84 28.22 -16.92
N SER A 258 2.73 28.52 -17.59
CA SER A 258 2.41 29.80 -18.23
C SER A 258 1.95 30.87 -17.24
N GLY A 259 1.62 30.50 -16.00
CA GLY A 259 1.10 31.40 -14.97
C GLY A 259 -0.40 31.70 -15.13
N GLU A 260 -1.12 30.95 -15.96
CA GLU A 260 -2.59 31.01 -16.04
C GLU A 260 -3.24 30.54 -14.74
N GLN A 261 -2.60 29.60 -14.05
CA GLN A 261 -3.14 28.97 -12.85
C GLN A 261 -2.20 29.12 -11.64
N ASP A 262 -2.72 29.77 -10.60
CA ASP A 262 -2.07 29.85 -9.30
C ASP A 262 -2.22 28.55 -8.51
N LEU A 263 -1.20 28.26 -7.68
CA LEU A 263 -1.17 27.11 -6.81
C LEU A 263 -1.53 27.50 -5.38
N SER A 264 -2.43 26.74 -4.77
CA SER A 264 -2.67 26.76 -3.34
C SER A 264 -1.62 25.92 -2.62
N GLU A 265 -1.15 26.44 -1.49
CA GLU A 265 -0.23 25.74 -0.60
C GLU A 265 -1.00 24.85 0.38
N VAL A 266 -0.49 23.65 0.64
CA VAL A 266 -1.10 22.68 1.57
C VAL A 266 -0.13 22.41 2.70
N PHE A 267 -0.56 22.72 3.92
CA PHE A 267 0.25 22.58 5.11
C PHE A 267 -0.18 21.36 5.92
N ARG A 268 0.77 20.83 6.68
CA ARG A 268 0.51 19.79 7.69
C ARG A 268 0.91 20.32 9.04
N GLU A 269 -0.03 20.32 9.97
CA GLU A 269 0.19 20.59 11.38
C GLU A 269 1.17 19.57 11.99
N GLN A 270 2.03 20.04 12.88
CA GLN A 270 2.94 19.20 13.66
C GLN A 270 2.58 19.29 15.14
N GLU A 271 2.82 18.21 15.90
CA GLU A 271 2.63 18.24 17.36
C GLU A 271 3.49 19.32 18.04
N GLN A 272 4.67 19.60 17.48
CA GLN A 272 5.58 20.64 17.93
C GLN A 272 6.24 21.32 16.73
N GLY A 273 6.09 22.64 16.61
CA GLY A 273 6.73 23.46 15.58
C GLY A 273 5.74 24.11 14.62
N ASP A 274 6.27 24.79 13.61
CA ASP A 274 5.48 25.45 12.57
C ASP A 274 4.91 24.41 11.58
N PRO A 275 3.72 24.67 11.00
CA PRO A 275 3.16 23.83 9.94
C PRO A 275 4.13 23.67 8.77
N VAL A 276 4.23 22.46 8.24
CA VAL A 276 5.13 22.17 7.13
C VAL A 276 4.38 22.11 5.82
N LEU A 277 4.88 22.82 4.80
CA LEU A 277 4.39 22.73 3.43
C LEU A 277 4.64 21.32 2.90
N ILE A 278 3.57 20.56 2.64
CA ILE A 278 3.66 19.18 2.16
C ILE A 278 3.34 19.05 0.67
N ALA A 279 2.54 19.96 0.13
CA ALA A 279 2.11 19.94 -1.25
C ALA A 279 1.71 21.33 -1.75
N GLN A 280 1.66 21.48 -3.07
CA GLN A 280 1.05 22.61 -3.73
C GLN A 280 0.13 22.08 -4.83
N GLY A 281 -0.96 22.77 -5.13
CA GLY A 281 -1.86 22.29 -6.17
C GLY A 281 -3.00 23.23 -6.48
N TYR A 282 -3.79 22.83 -7.45
CA TYR A 282 -5.06 23.47 -7.80
C TYR A 282 -6.04 22.39 -8.25
N GLU A 283 -7.27 22.78 -8.54
CA GLU A 283 -8.30 21.86 -9.02
C GLU A 283 -9.11 22.43 -10.18
N TYR A 284 -9.65 21.53 -11.00
CA TYR A 284 -10.61 21.83 -12.05
C TYR A 284 -11.68 20.74 -12.14
N ASN A 285 -12.83 21.08 -12.70
CA ASN A 285 -13.94 20.14 -12.84
C ASN A 285 -13.88 19.41 -14.19
N ARG A 286 -14.31 18.15 -14.17
CA ARG A 286 -14.43 17.30 -15.35
C ARG A 286 -15.75 16.54 -15.31
N PRO A 287 -16.61 16.67 -16.34
CA PRO A 287 -17.84 15.89 -16.42
C PRO A 287 -17.51 14.43 -16.71
N MET A 288 -18.27 13.53 -16.12
CA MET A 288 -18.17 12.09 -16.26
C MET A 288 -19.54 11.51 -16.58
N ASN A 289 -19.55 10.38 -17.27
CA ASN A 289 -20.77 9.66 -17.59
C ASN A 289 -20.53 8.15 -17.63
N VAL A 290 -21.61 7.39 -17.43
CA VAL A 290 -21.65 5.94 -17.60
C VAL A 290 -23.02 5.54 -18.09
N SER A 291 -23.10 4.51 -18.94
CA SER A 291 -24.37 3.89 -19.33
C SER A 291 -24.54 2.59 -18.56
N VAL A 292 -25.63 2.49 -17.78
CA VAL A 292 -26.01 1.30 -17.00
C VAL A 292 -27.44 0.94 -17.37
N GLU A 293 -27.69 -0.28 -17.82
CA GLU A 293 -29.02 -0.76 -18.23
C GLU A 293 -29.75 0.22 -19.18
N ASP A 294 -29.03 0.70 -20.21
CA ASP A 294 -29.51 1.69 -21.20
C ASP A 294 -29.91 3.06 -20.62
N THR A 295 -29.58 3.33 -19.36
CA THR A 295 -29.75 4.64 -18.72
C THR A 295 -28.40 5.35 -18.62
N GLU A 296 -28.32 6.58 -19.12
CA GLU A 296 -27.15 7.43 -18.95
C GLU A 296 -27.17 8.11 -17.58
N HIS A 297 -26.06 8.00 -16.87
CA HIS A 297 -25.82 8.68 -15.62
C HIS A 297 -24.64 9.61 -15.75
N GLU A 298 -24.76 10.81 -15.20
CA GLU A 298 -23.71 11.84 -15.25
C GLU A 298 -23.34 12.31 -13.85
N TRP A 299 -22.07 12.64 -13.65
CA TRP A 299 -21.59 13.30 -12.45
C TRP A 299 -20.37 14.17 -12.76
N THR A 300 -19.94 14.97 -11.79
CA THR A 300 -18.77 15.84 -11.94
C THR A 300 -17.64 15.34 -11.04
N GLU A 301 -16.46 15.17 -11.62
CA GLU A 301 -15.21 14.95 -10.90
C GLU A 301 -14.45 16.26 -10.74
N ARG A 302 -13.90 16.47 -9.55
CA ARG A 302 -12.81 17.41 -9.29
C ARG A 302 -11.49 16.70 -9.54
N ARG A 303 -10.71 17.24 -10.47
CA ARG A 303 -9.33 16.86 -10.76
C ARG A 303 -8.40 17.69 -9.90
N LEU A 304 -7.75 17.06 -8.92
CA LEU A 304 -6.81 17.73 -8.02
C LEU A 304 -5.39 17.56 -8.58
N VAL A 305 -4.82 18.62 -9.13
CA VAL A 305 -3.46 18.62 -9.69
C VAL A 305 -2.49 19.00 -8.57
N VAL A 306 -1.79 18.01 -8.03
CA VAL A 306 -1.02 18.17 -6.79
C VAL A 306 0.43 17.82 -7.03
N ARG A 307 1.32 18.74 -6.65
CA ARG A 307 2.75 18.51 -6.53
C ARG A 307 3.14 18.21 -5.10
N SER A 308 3.71 17.04 -4.86
CA SER A 308 4.29 16.70 -3.57
C SER A 308 5.70 17.27 -3.43
N VAL A 309 5.95 18.09 -2.41
CA VAL A 309 7.27 18.71 -2.15
C VAL A 309 8.35 17.65 -1.93
N ARG A 310 8.21 16.81 -0.90
CA ARG A 310 9.19 15.76 -0.55
C ARG A 310 9.43 14.75 -1.68
N HIS A 311 8.37 14.35 -2.38
CA HIS A 311 8.50 13.44 -3.52
C HIS A 311 9.24 14.11 -4.68
N ALA A 312 8.96 15.38 -4.99
CA ALA A 312 9.67 16.13 -6.03
C ALA A 312 11.17 16.26 -5.70
N GLU A 313 11.51 16.63 -4.47
CA GLU A 313 12.90 16.78 -4.02
C GLU A 313 13.68 15.45 -4.08
N SER A 314 13.10 14.38 -3.54
CA SER A 314 13.73 13.05 -3.56
C SER A 314 13.89 12.52 -4.99
N ALA A 315 12.88 12.70 -5.85
CA ALA A 315 12.95 12.32 -7.25
C ALA A 315 13.99 13.15 -8.02
N GLN A 316 14.09 14.46 -7.75
CA GLN A 316 15.09 15.34 -8.35
C GLN A 316 16.50 14.91 -7.96
N ALA A 317 16.76 14.68 -6.67
CA ALA A 317 18.06 14.21 -6.20
C ALA A 317 18.43 12.87 -6.86
N ALA A 318 17.48 11.93 -6.95
CA ALA A 318 17.70 10.65 -7.61
C ALA A 318 17.97 10.79 -9.11
N LEU A 319 17.24 11.65 -9.82
CA LEU A 319 17.44 11.90 -11.26
C LEU A 319 18.83 12.52 -11.52
N ARG A 320 19.19 13.59 -10.81
CA ARG A 320 20.51 14.23 -10.96
C ARG A 320 21.64 13.28 -10.62
N ALA A 321 21.49 12.46 -9.58
CA ALA A 321 22.48 11.44 -9.24
C ALA A 321 22.62 10.35 -10.32
N ARG A 322 21.52 9.94 -10.98
CA ARG A 322 21.57 9.00 -12.12
C ARG A 322 22.28 9.62 -13.32
N VAL A 323 21.97 10.87 -13.68
CA VAL A 323 22.61 11.60 -14.78
C VAL A 323 24.12 11.75 -14.51
N ALA A 324 24.50 12.19 -13.31
CA ALA A 324 25.90 12.35 -12.92
C ALA A 324 26.68 11.01 -12.98
N LYS A 325 26.08 9.90 -12.50
CA LYS A 325 26.68 8.56 -12.57
C LYS A 325 26.85 8.09 -14.02
N ALA A 326 25.86 8.28 -14.87
CA ALA A 326 25.93 7.92 -16.28
C ALA A 326 27.02 8.71 -17.00
N LYS A 327 27.05 10.05 -16.82
CA LYS A 327 28.09 10.92 -17.36
C LYS A 327 29.49 10.45 -16.96
N ALA A 328 29.73 10.22 -15.67
CA ALA A 328 31.03 9.76 -15.18
C ALA A 328 31.45 8.41 -15.77
N GLN A 329 30.50 7.48 -15.97
CA GLN A 329 30.79 6.19 -16.62
C GLN A 329 31.10 6.33 -18.10
N VAL A 330 30.40 7.21 -18.81
CA VAL A 330 30.68 7.52 -20.23
C VAL A 330 32.06 8.15 -20.37
N GLU A 331 32.40 9.15 -19.53
CA GLU A 331 33.73 9.77 -19.50
C GLU A 331 34.83 8.75 -19.19
N ALA A 332 34.55 7.78 -18.32
CA ALA A 332 35.50 6.72 -17.97
C ALA A 332 35.86 5.81 -19.16
N LEU A 333 35.02 5.72 -20.21
CA LEU A 333 35.34 4.98 -21.44
C LEU A 333 36.50 5.60 -22.22
N ASN A 334 36.78 6.90 -22.04
CA ASN A 334 37.91 7.57 -22.66
C ASN A 334 39.23 7.34 -21.92
N LEU A 335 39.18 6.88 -20.66
CA LEU A 335 40.35 6.82 -19.79
C LEU A 335 41.20 5.57 -20.06
N ARG A 336 42.52 5.74 -20.03
CA ARG A 336 43.51 4.67 -20.22
C ARG A 336 43.94 4.04 -18.89
N GLY A 337 44.22 2.74 -18.87
CA GLY A 337 44.74 2.04 -17.70
C GLY A 337 44.72 0.51 -17.79
N ARG A 338 45.39 -0.17 -16.86
CA ARG A 338 45.42 -1.64 -16.79
C ARG A 338 43.99 -2.17 -16.56
N GLY A 339 43.53 -3.05 -17.45
CA GLY A 339 42.17 -3.63 -17.41
C GLY A 339 41.07 -2.79 -18.05
N ARG A 340 41.37 -1.60 -18.60
CA ARG A 340 40.39 -0.77 -19.32
C ARG A 340 40.39 -1.10 -20.81
N LYS A 341 39.20 -1.36 -21.36
CA LYS A 341 39.00 -1.68 -22.78
C LYS A 341 39.25 -0.42 -23.62
N ARG A 342 40.09 -0.55 -24.65
CA ARG A 342 40.28 0.47 -25.68
C ARG A 342 39.23 0.25 -26.78
N PHE A 343 38.53 1.31 -27.15
CA PHE A 343 37.63 1.29 -28.31
C PHE A 343 38.38 1.81 -29.52
N GLU A 344 38.47 0.99 -30.56
CA GLU A 344 39.18 1.30 -31.80
C GLU A 344 38.24 1.88 -32.87
N ASP A 345 36.95 1.57 -32.77
CA ASP A 345 35.89 2.02 -33.66
C ASP A 345 34.75 2.72 -32.90
N VAL A 346 34.08 3.65 -33.58
CA VAL A 346 32.98 4.44 -33.01
C VAL A 346 31.76 3.58 -32.71
N ASP A 347 31.50 2.52 -33.46
CA ASP A 347 30.28 1.72 -33.32
C ASP A 347 30.30 0.90 -32.02
N THR A 348 31.42 0.26 -31.68
CA THR A 348 31.57 -0.47 -30.42
C THR A 348 31.58 0.49 -29.22
N LEU A 349 32.14 1.69 -29.36
CA LEU A 349 32.05 2.72 -28.33
C LEU A 349 30.59 3.18 -28.15
N ARG A 350 29.87 3.43 -29.23
CA ARG A 350 28.46 3.84 -29.20
C ARG A 350 27.59 2.78 -28.54
N GLN A 351 27.79 1.50 -28.84
CA GLN A 351 27.08 0.41 -28.16
C GLN A 351 27.34 0.39 -26.64
N ALA A 352 28.59 0.60 -26.22
CA ALA A 352 28.93 0.66 -24.80
C ALA A 352 28.30 1.88 -24.11
N VAL A 353 28.29 3.05 -24.76
CA VAL A 353 27.64 4.26 -24.27
C VAL A 353 26.12 4.05 -24.17
N ASN A 354 25.48 3.52 -25.21
CA ASN A 354 24.04 3.26 -25.21
C ASN A 354 23.64 2.31 -24.08
N ALA A 355 24.43 1.26 -23.82
CA ALA A 355 24.17 0.34 -22.70
C ALA A 355 24.22 1.05 -21.33
N ILE A 356 25.13 2.01 -21.14
CA ILE A 356 25.20 2.83 -19.91
C ILE A 356 23.97 3.74 -19.81
N VAL A 357 23.69 4.50 -20.87
CA VAL A 357 22.61 5.50 -20.86
C VAL A 357 21.24 4.82 -20.66
N GLN A 358 20.99 3.69 -21.34
CA GLN A 358 19.77 2.88 -21.15
C GLN A 358 19.66 2.26 -19.76
N ARG A 359 20.78 1.78 -19.20
CA ARG A 359 20.81 1.24 -17.84
C ARG A 359 20.39 2.29 -16.80
N TYR A 360 20.79 3.55 -17.00
CA TYR A 360 20.44 4.65 -16.10
C TYR A 360 19.13 5.36 -16.47
N ARG A 361 18.60 5.14 -17.68
CA ARG A 361 17.42 5.79 -18.27
C ARG A 361 17.59 7.32 -18.30
N VAL A 362 18.61 7.78 -19.01
CA VAL A 362 19.02 9.20 -19.10
C VAL A 362 19.37 9.65 -20.53
N GLU A 363 18.80 8.98 -21.52
CA GLU A 363 18.98 9.22 -22.95
C GLU A 363 18.71 10.67 -23.33
N ASP A 364 17.61 11.21 -22.80
CA ASP A 364 17.12 12.54 -23.16
C ASP A 364 17.88 13.67 -22.45
N PHE A 365 18.84 13.35 -21.55
CA PHE A 365 19.55 14.34 -20.74
C PHE A 365 21.03 14.47 -21.09
N LEU A 366 21.53 13.66 -22.02
CA LEU A 366 22.95 13.62 -22.36
C LEU A 366 23.16 13.91 -23.84
N TRP A 367 23.90 14.97 -24.13
CA TRP A 367 24.44 15.22 -25.45
C TRP A 367 25.74 14.43 -25.63
N LEU A 368 25.83 13.67 -26.72
CA LEU A 368 26.94 12.75 -27.00
C LEU A 368 27.56 13.08 -28.36
N ARG A 369 28.87 13.31 -28.37
CA ARG A 369 29.65 13.49 -29.60
C ARG A 369 30.77 12.47 -29.66
N TYR A 370 30.85 11.75 -30.78
CA TYR A 370 31.87 10.74 -31.01
C TYR A 370 32.96 11.29 -31.94
N ASP A 371 34.22 11.03 -31.60
CA ASP A 371 35.37 11.34 -32.43
C ASP A 371 36.25 10.10 -32.59
N GLN A 372 36.97 10.00 -33.71
CA GLN A 372 37.89 8.91 -33.98
C GLN A 372 39.21 9.45 -34.52
N GLN A 373 40.29 9.18 -33.79
CA GLN A 373 41.63 9.58 -34.17
C GLN A 373 42.45 8.35 -34.58
N THR A 374 43.06 8.41 -35.76
CA THR A 374 43.96 7.36 -36.25
C THR A 374 45.38 7.88 -36.22
N THR A 375 46.25 7.21 -35.47
CA THR A 375 47.68 7.55 -35.40
C THR A 375 48.51 6.45 -36.03
N SER A 376 49.43 6.82 -36.92
CA SER A 376 50.36 5.88 -37.55
C SER A 376 51.68 5.93 -36.81
N ARG A 377 52.14 4.78 -36.29
CA ARG A 377 53.47 4.65 -35.70
C ARG A 377 54.34 3.69 -36.50
N SER A 378 55.57 4.10 -36.79
CA SER A 378 56.57 3.23 -37.40
C SER A 378 57.12 2.26 -36.35
N VAL A 379 56.90 0.96 -36.55
CA VAL A 379 57.45 -0.09 -35.70
C VAL A 379 58.76 -0.55 -36.33
N ARG A 380 59.87 -0.36 -35.59
CA ARG A 380 61.22 -0.72 -36.05
C ARG A 380 61.34 -2.23 -36.20
N ALA A 381 62.14 -2.68 -37.15
CA ALA A 381 62.46 -4.09 -37.33
C ALA A 381 63.09 -4.67 -36.05
N TYR A 382 62.68 -5.88 -35.68
CA TYR A 382 63.21 -6.58 -34.50
C TYR A 382 63.35 -8.07 -34.81
N LYS A 383 64.60 -8.56 -34.76
CA LYS A 383 64.99 -9.91 -35.23
C LYS A 383 64.54 -10.11 -36.68
N ASP A 384 63.88 -11.23 -37.00
CA ASP A 384 63.43 -11.58 -38.35
C ASP A 384 62.13 -10.86 -38.79
N ARG A 385 61.64 -9.89 -38.02
CA ARG A 385 60.40 -9.15 -38.35
C ARG A 385 60.74 -7.82 -39.01
N PRO A 386 60.32 -7.59 -40.28
CA PRO A 386 60.57 -6.34 -40.97
C PRO A 386 59.81 -5.17 -40.32
N ALA A 387 60.32 -3.96 -40.54
CA ALA A 387 59.64 -2.75 -40.09
C ALA A 387 58.28 -2.62 -40.77
N TYR A 388 57.24 -2.28 -40.01
CA TYR A 388 55.90 -2.06 -40.54
C TYR A 388 55.26 -0.83 -39.89
N VAL A 389 54.31 -0.22 -40.59
CA VAL A 389 53.50 0.87 -40.05
C VAL A 389 52.35 0.25 -39.29
N LYS A 390 52.26 0.51 -37.99
CA LYS A 390 51.10 0.13 -37.19
C LYS A 390 50.17 1.33 -37.11
N GLN A 391 48.96 1.18 -37.66
CA GLN A 391 47.87 2.13 -37.43
C GLN A 391 47.19 1.78 -36.11
N GLU A 392 47.03 2.79 -35.25
CA GLU A 392 46.27 2.67 -34.02
C GLU A 392 45.14 3.69 -34.03
N SER A 393 43.93 3.15 -34.13
CA SER A 393 42.67 3.89 -34.04
C SER A 393 42.30 4.09 -32.57
N GLN A 394 41.67 5.21 -32.24
CA GLN A 394 41.02 5.41 -30.96
C GLN A 394 39.73 6.18 -31.18
N ALA A 395 38.61 5.58 -30.76
CA ALA A 395 37.35 6.28 -30.62
C ALA A 395 37.25 6.90 -29.21
N THR A 396 36.72 8.11 -29.13
CA THR A 396 36.43 8.83 -27.89
C THR A 396 35.03 9.44 -27.93
N VAL A 397 34.44 9.64 -26.76
CA VAL A 397 33.10 10.24 -26.62
C VAL A 397 33.18 11.47 -25.73
N GLU A 398 32.71 12.61 -26.23
CA GLU A 398 32.40 13.77 -25.40
C GLU A 398 30.96 13.65 -24.92
N VAL A 399 30.74 13.91 -23.63
CA VAL A 399 29.43 13.90 -23.01
C VAL A 399 29.18 15.21 -22.29
N GLN A 400 28.04 15.83 -22.57
CA GLN A 400 27.56 17.02 -21.87
C GLN A 400 26.14 16.76 -21.38
N VAL A 401 25.77 17.38 -20.25
CA VAL A 401 24.39 17.32 -19.77
C VAL A 401 23.59 18.37 -20.53
N ASP A 402 22.46 17.97 -21.10
CA ASP A 402 21.45 18.93 -21.55
C ASP A 402 20.71 19.44 -20.32
N GLU A 403 21.23 20.55 -19.75
CA GLU A 403 20.65 21.16 -18.56
C GLU A 403 19.20 21.64 -18.82
N THR A 404 18.86 22.02 -20.05
CA THR A 404 17.51 22.46 -20.38
C THR A 404 16.53 21.29 -20.30
N ALA A 405 16.86 20.16 -20.95
CA ALA A 405 16.06 18.95 -20.88
C ALA A 405 15.95 18.41 -19.44
N LEU A 406 17.04 18.49 -18.67
CA LEU A 406 17.07 18.07 -17.27
C LEU A 406 16.16 18.94 -16.39
N GLU A 407 16.23 20.27 -16.50
CA GLU A 407 15.37 21.17 -15.71
C GLU A 407 13.89 21.02 -16.08
N LEU A 408 13.56 20.82 -17.36
CA LEU A 408 12.18 20.52 -17.78
C LEU A 408 11.67 19.22 -17.16
N ALA A 409 12.48 18.16 -17.15
CA ALA A 409 12.11 16.91 -16.49
C ALA A 409 11.97 17.07 -14.98
N VAL A 410 12.86 17.83 -14.33
CA VAL A 410 12.81 18.12 -12.89
C VAL A 410 11.54 18.87 -12.51
N ARG A 411 11.11 19.85 -13.34
CA ARG A 411 9.87 20.62 -13.10
C ARG A 411 8.62 19.73 -13.07
N ARG A 412 8.62 18.66 -13.88
CA ARG A 412 7.55 17.65 -13.95
C ARG A 412 7.52 16.70 -12.75
N LEU A 413 8.60 16.61 -11.97
CA LEU A 413 8.65 15.69 -10.82
C LEU A 413 7.72 16.13 -9.68
N GLY A 414 7.10 15.13 -9.05
CA GLY A 414 6.24 15.32 -7.89
C GLY A 414 4.76 15.55 -8.20
N TRP A 415 4.40 15.78 -9.46
CA TRP A 415 3.03 16.03 -9.89
C TRP A 415 2.21 14.75 -10.04
N ARG A 416 0.95 14.81 -9.60
CA ARG A 416 -0.03 13.76 -9.79
C ARG A 416 -1.43 14.38 -9.84
N ILE A 417 -2.33 13.78 -10.62
CA ILE A 417 -3.74 14.13 -10.62
C ILE A 417 -4.48 13.14 -9.72
N TYR A 418 -5.31 13.65 -8.83
CA TYR A 418 -6.27 12.88 -8.05
C TYR A 418 -7.68 13.16 -8.55
N SER A 419 -8.59 12.23 -8.32
CA SER A 419 -10.02 12.41 -8.61
C SER A 419 -10.85 12.31 -7.35
N THR A 420 -11.83 13.19 -7.23
CA THR A 420 -12.91 13.09 -6.26
C THR A 420 -14.21 13.65 -6.84
N ASN A 421 -15.35 13.05 -6.50
CA ASN A 421 -16.68 13.62 -6.76
C ASN A 421 -17.25 14.36 -5.54
N GLN A 422 -16.51 14.49 -4.44
CA GLN A 422 -16.98 15.22 -3.26
C GLN A 422 -16.97 16.74 -3.51
N PRO A 423 -18.03 17.49 -3.18
CA PRO A 423 -18.05 18.94 -3.38
C PRO A 423 -16.97 19.69 -2.60
N VAL A 424 -16.50 20.82 -3.13
CA VAL A 424 -15.43 21.63 -2.53
C VAL A 424 -15.82 22.19 -1.16
N GLU A 425 -17.12 22.44 -0.94
CA GLU A 425 -17.68 22.91 0.32
C GLU A 425 -17.58 21.87 1.44
N GLN A 426 -17.45 20.59 1.08
CA GLN A 426 -17.34 19.47 2.03
C GLN A 426 -15.91 18.93 2.15
N LEU A 427 -15.11 19.03 1.08
CA LEU A 427 -13.73 18.57 1.04
C LEU A 427 -12.86 19.56 0.25
N SER A 428 -12.17 20.45 0.95
CA SER A 428 -11.21 21.36 0.30
C SER A 428 -10.02 20.61 -0.31
N LEU A 429 -9.27 21.24 -1.21
CA LEU A 429 -8.03 20.68 -1.77
C LEU A 429 -7.05 20.23 -0.67
N GLU A 430 -6.86 21.08 0.35
CA GLU A 430 -5.99 20.77 1.50
C GLU A 430 -6.51 19.56 2.27
N GLN A 431 -7.82 19.50 2.56
CA GLN A 431 -8.43 18.37 3.24
C GLN A 431 -8.31 17.07 2.43
N ALA A 432 -8.48 17.12 1.10
CA ALA A 432 -8.29 15.97 0.24
C ALA A 432 -6.84 15.48 0.26
N VAL A 433 -5.87 16.38 0.11
CA VAL A 433 -4.44 16.00 0.18
C VAL A 433 -4.07 15.42 1.54
N LEU A 434 -4.61 15.97 2.63
CA LEU A 434 -4.41 15.43 3.98
C LEU A 434 -5.10 14.08 4.14
N ALA A 435 -6.35 13.92 3.72
CA ALA A 435 -7.09 12.67 3.79
C ALA A 435 -6.35 11.52 3.08
N TYR A 436 -5.87 11.75 1.86
CA TYR A 436 -5.09 10.74 1.14
C TYR A 436 -3.74 10.45 1.80
N ARG A 437 -3.08 11.45 2.37
CA ARG A 437 -1.74 11.26 2.96
C ARG A 437 -1.72 10.82 4.42
N SER A 438 -2.86 10.90 5.10
CA SER A 438 -3.09 10.31 6.42
C SER A 438 -3.29 8.79 6.36
N GLU A 439 -3.35 8.20 5.17
CA GLU A 439 -3.37 6.75 4.92
C GLU A 439 -2.17 5.99 5.56
N TYR A 440 -1.12 6.72 5.99
CA TYR A 440 0.05 6.17 6.69
C TYR A 440 0.05 6.39 8.22
N LEU A 441 -1.07 6.81 8.82
CA LEU A 441 -1.18 7.10 10.26
C LEU A 441 -1.87 5.99 11.09
N VAL A 442 -2.14 4.82 10.50
CA VAL A 442 -2.71 3.67 11.22
C VAL A 442 -1.71 3.05 12.19
#